data_AF-A0A3D3T0J9-F1
#
_entry.id   AF-A0A3D3T0J9-F1
#
_cell.length_a   1.000
_cell.length_b   1.000
_cell.length_c   1.000
_cell.angle_alpha   90.00
_cell.angle_beta   90.00
_cell.angle_gamma   90.00
#
_symmetry.space_group_name_H-M   'P 1'
#
loop_
_entity.id
_entity.type
_entity.pdbx_description
1 polymer ?
#
loop_
_entity_poly.entity_id
_entity_poly.type
_entity_poly.pdbx_seq_one_letter_code
_entity_poly.pdbx_strand_id
1 'polypeptide(L)' 'LPPFTLVGATTRAGALTSPLRDRFGLVQRLEFYSVPDLTQIVLRSAGILKAQIDDGGAGEIARR' A
#
# COMPACT_ATOMS: atom_id res chain seq x y z
N LEU A 1 -6.20 30.95 2.56
CA LEU A 1 -6.08 29.91 1.51
C LEU A 1 -7.48 29.38 1.22
N PRO A 2 -7.81 29.08 -0.04
CA PRO A 2 -9.01 28.30 -0.34
C PRO A 2 -8.95 26.95 0.40
N PRO A 3 -10.10 26.30 0.66
CA PRO A 3 -10.12 24.96 1.23
C PRO A 3 -9.26 24.01 0.40
N PHE A 4 -8.46 23.19 1.07
CA PHE A 4 -7.62 22.17 0.44
C PHE A 4 -7.54 20.94 1.35
N THR A 5 -7.15 19.81 0.76
CA THR A 5 -6.91 18.57 1.49
C THR A 5 -5.42 18.30 1.56
N LEU A 6 -4.88 18.23 2.77
CA LEU A 6 -3.50 17.82 3.00
C LEU A 6 -3.45 16.30 3.21
N VAL A 7 -2.65 15.61 2.39
CA VAL A 7 -2.35 14.18 2.55
C VAL A 7 -0.89 14.02 2.94
N GLY A 8 -0.63 13.45 4.11
CA GLY A 8 0.71 13.12 4.58
C GLY A 8 0.97 11.62 4.52
N ALA A 9 2.20 11.24 4.16
CA ALA A 9 2.65 9.85 4.18
C ALA A 9 3.96 9.73 4.97
N THR A 10 4.07 8.72 5.85
CA THR A 10 5.28 8.44 6.61
C THR A 10 5.40 6.93 6.85
N THR A 11 6.63 6.42 6.85
CA THR A 11 6.94 5.04 7.29
C THR A 11 7.12 4.93 8.81
N ARG A 12 7.18 6.08 9.51
CA ARG A 12 7.38 6.15 10.96
C ARG A 12 6.39 7.11 11.60
N ALA A 13 5.16 6.65 11.82
CA ALA A 13 4.11 7.46 12.46
C ALA A 13 4.50 7.94 13.87
N GLY A 14 5.26 7.13 14.62
CA GLY A 14 5.75 7.49 15.95
C GLY A 14 6.78 8.63 15.99
N ALA A 15 7.38 8.99 14.84
CA ALA A 15 8.31 10.12 14.75
C ALA A 15 7.60 11.47 14.55
N LEU A 16 6.27 11.47 14.33
CA LEU A 16 5.49 12.70 14.22
C LEU A 16 5.20 13.27 15.61
N THR A 17 5.46 14.56 15.77
CA THR A 17 5.09 15.28 16.99
C THR A 17 3.57 15.28 17.16
N SER A 18 3.09 15.19 18.40
CA SER A 18 1.64 15.20 18.69
C SER A 18 0.92 16.39 18.05
N PRO A 19 1.43 17.65 18.12
CA PRO A 19 0.72 18.80 17.52
C PRO A 19 0.55 18.74 16.00
N LEU A 20 1.41 18.02 15.28
CA LEU A 20 1.27 17.84 13.84
C LEU A 20 0.34 16.67 13.52
N ARG A 21 0.46 15.56 14.25
CA ARG A 21 -0.41 14.38 14.09
C ARG A 21 -1.87 14.72 14.38
N ASP A 22 -2.14 15.51 15.42
CA ASP A 22 -3.49 15.88 15.85
C ASP A 22 -4.21 16.79 14.84
N ARG A 23 -3.50 17.31 13.83
CA ARG A 23 -4.07 18.09 12.72
C ARG A 23 -4.64 17.24 11.58
N PHE A 24 -4.42 15.92 11.59
CA PHE A 24 -4.97 15.01 10.60
C PHE A 24 -6.26 14.38 11.13
N GLY A 25 -7.40 14.79 10.56
CA GLY A 25 -8.73 14.25 10.93
C GLY A 25 -8.97 12.80 10.49
N LEU A 26 -8.10 12.24 9.64
CA LEU A 26 -8.12 10.84 9.22
C LEU A 26 -6.68 10.30 9.26
N VAL A 27 -6.47 9.25 10.04
CA VAL A 27 -5.20 8.53 10.10
C VAL A 27 -5.46 7.09 9.67
N GLN A 28 -4.81 6.67 8.59
CA GLN A 28 -4.86 5.30 8.09
C GLN A 28 -3.50 4.66 8.24
N ARG A 29 -3.48 3.49 8.89
CA ARG A 29 -2.29 2.65 8.95
C ARG A 29 -2.43 1.56 7.90
N LEU A 30 -1.49 1.52 6.96
CA LEU A 30 -1.42 0.45 5.99
C LEU A 30 -0.75 -0.76 6.67
N GLU A 31 -1.43 -1.88 6.63
CA GLU A 31 -0.89 -3.17 7.03
C GLU A 31 -0.25 -3.86 5.82
N PHE A 32 0.60 -4.85 6.08
CA PHE A 32 1.13 -5.69 5.02
C PHE A 32 -0.01 -6.45 4.35
N TYR A 33 0.09 -6.60 3.03
CA TYR A 33 -0.82 -7.41 2.25
C TYR A 33 -0.71 -8.89 2.65
N SER A 34 -1.84 -9.60 2.56
CA SER A 34 -1.82 -11.05 2.65
C SER A 34 -1.21 -11.66 1.38
N VAL A 35 -0.72 -12.90 1.46
CA VAL A 35 -0.24 -13.64 0.27
C VAL A 35 -1.33 -13.72 -0.82
N PRO A 36 -2.61 -13.99 -0.51
CA PRO A 36 -3.69 -13.90 -1.51
C PRO A 36 -3.78 -12.53 -2.19
N ASP A 37 -3.70 -11.43 -1.45
CA ASP A 37 -3.77 -10.08 -2.02
C ASP A 37 -2.57 -9.80 -2.93
N LEU A 38 -1.36 -10.16 -2.50
CA LEU A 38 -0.14 -10.04 -3.30
C LEU A 38 -0.22 -10.90 -4.57
N THR A 39 -0.78 -12.10 -4.49
CA THR A 39 -0.98 -12.98 -5.67
C THR A 39 -1.86 -12.28 -6.70
N GLN A 40 -2.95 -11.64 -6.28
CA GLN A 40 -3.82 -10.86 -7.18
C GLN A 40 -3.10 -9.65 -7.79
N ILE A 41 -2.30 -8.95 -7.00
CA ILE A 41 -1.49 -7.81 -7.49
C ILE A 41 -0.49 -8.28 -8.57
N VAL A 42 0.16 -9.43 -8.35
CA VAL A 42 1.12 -10.00 -9.30
C VAL A 42 0.43 -10.43 -10.60
N LEU A 43 -0.68 -11.18 -10.52
CA LEU A 43 -1.46 -11.58 -11.70
C LEU A 43 -1.93 -10.37 -12.52
N ARG A 44 -2.47 -9.35 -11.86
CA ARG A 44 -2.89 -8.10 -12.51
C ARG A 44 -1.71 -7.40 -13.21
N SER A 45 -0.57 -7.32 -12.53
CA SER A 45 0.62 -6.65 -13.06
C SER A 45 1.19 -7.39 -14.26
N ALA A 46 1.22 -8.73 -14.23
CA ALA A 46 1.61 -9.56 -15.36
C ALA A 46 0.71 -9.33 -16.58
N GLY A 47 -0.61 -9.22 -16.37
CA GLY A 47 -1.57 -8.87 -17.42
C GLY A 47 -1.29 -7.50 -18.07
N ILE A 48 -0.99 -6.48 -17.27
CA ILE A 48 -0.64 -5.13 -17.77
C ILE A 48 0.66 -5.16 -18.58
N LEU A 49 1.65 -5.90 -18.09
CA LEU A 49 2.98 -6.00 -18.70
C LEU A 49 3.06 -7.01 -19.85
N LYS A 50 1.96 -7.73 -20.14
CA LYS A 50 1.91 -8.85 -21.09
C LYS A 50 2.95 -9.94 -20.79
N ALA A 51 3.28 -10.12 -19.52
CA ALA A 51 4.14 -11.20 -19.05
C ALA A 51 3.29 -12.45 -18.82
N GLN A 52 3.74 -13.59 -19.35
CA GLN A 52 3.09 -14.87 -19.04
C GLN A 52 3.48 -15.31 -17.63
N ILE A 53 2.48 -15.64 -16.82
CA ILE A 53 2.64 -16.19 -15.48
C ILE A 53 1.46 -17.12 -15.21
N ASP A 54 1.70 -18.21 -14.48
CA ASP A 54 0.64 -19.07 -13.96
C ASP A 54 0.34 -18.70 -12.49
N ASP A 55 -0.78 -19.21 -11.97
CA ASP A 55 -1.21 -18.94 -10.58
C ASP A 55 -0.18 -19.41 -9.54
N GLY A 56 0.56 -20.48 -9.84
CA GLY A 56 1.60 -21.03 -8.96
C GLY A 56 2.79 -20.08 -8.83
N GLY A 57 3.26 -19.54 -9.95
CA GLY A 57 4.34 -18.56 -10.03
C GLY A 57 3.95 -17.23 -9.41
N ALA A 58 2.72 -16.77 -9.64
CA ALA A 58 2.22 -15.57 -8.97
C ALA A 58 2.16 -15.75 -7.44
N GLY A 59 1.68 -16.91 -6.98
CA GLY A 59 1.65 -17.25 -5.57
C GLY A 59 3.03 -17.39 -4.95
N GLU A 60 4.02 -17.87 -5.70
CA GLU A 60 5.41 -17.98 -5.22
C GLU A 60 6.09 -16.62 -5.08
N ILE A 61 5.87 -15.70 -6.02
CA ILE A 61 6.34 -14.32 -5.89
C ILE A 61 5.68 -13.64 -4.68
N ALA A 62 4.38 -13.88 -4.48
CA ALA A 62 3.63 -13.31 -3.36
C ALA A 62 4.07 -13.79 -1.96
N ARG A 63 4.84 -14.89 -1.86
CA ARG A 63 5.35 -15.44 -0.60
C ARG A 63 6.75 -14.93 -0.21
N ARG A 64 7.44 -14.20 -1.11
CA ARG A 64 8.81 -13.69 -0.91
C ARG A 64 8.81 -12.26 -0.41
#